data_AF-A0A3D1P9T3-F1
#
_entry.id   AF-A0A3D1P9T3-F1
#
_cell.length_a   1.000
_cell.length_b   1.000
_cell.length_c   1.000
_cell.angle_alpha   90.00
_cell.angle_beta   90.00
_cell.angle_gamma   90.00
#
_symmetry.space_group_name_H-M   'P 1'
#
loop_
_entity.id
_entity.type
_entity.pdbx_description
1 polymer ?
#
loop_
_entity_poly.entity_id
_entity_poly.type
_entity_poly.pdbx_seq_one_letter_code
_entity_poly.pdbx_strand_id
1 'polypeptide(L)'
;MTIDSIRSKKRSPDRKSPYTKILGIVAATIATLAGAGCWYEFIAGAPQLDPPPTNVPDSGMTFSLQSFNSKAMGEVRQYGLILPPGYNQHLHKRYPVIFLLHGGHDDARAWANKIGIIPVLHDLYKSGKLPLSIIITPDGNDKRGSKSPSPHEKTNCNHAL
;
A
#
# COMPACT_ATOMS: atom_id res chain seq x y z
N MET A 1 28.49 -20.30 86.37
CA MET A 1 29.59 -19.54 85.73
C MET A 1 29.30 -19.56 84.24
N THR A 2 29.09 -18.45 83.52
CA THR A 2 29.47 -17.05 83.73
C THR A 2 28.49 -16.16 82.95
N ILE A 3 28.19 -14.98 83.49
CA ILE A 3 27.38 -13.93 82.87
C ILE A 3 28.30 -13.08 82.01
N ASP A 4 27.93 -12.83 80.76
CA ASP A 4 28.36 -11.66 80.01
C ASP A 4 27.13 -11.01 79.37
N SER A 5 26.84 -9.75 79.73
CA SER A 5 25.83 -8.95 79.04
C SER A 5 26.39 -7.57 78.73
N ILE A 6 26.92 -7.45 77.52
CA ILE A 6 27.25 -6.21 76.85
C ILE A 6 25.94 -5.64 76.28
N ARG A 7 25.40 -4.57 76.89
CA ARG A 7 24.20 -3.89 76.39
C ARG A 7 24.57 -2.94 75.24
N SER A 8 24.31 -3.41 74.02
CA SER A 8 24.50 -2.73 72.74
C SER A 8 23.66 -1.45 72.57
N LYS A 9 24.31 -0.42 72.01
CA LYS A 9 23.77 0.91 71.68
C LYS A 9 22.76 0.80 70.53
N LYS A 10 21.48 1.05 70.82
CA LYS A 10 20.37 0.99 69.86
C LYS A 10 20.51 2.10 68.80
N ARG A 11 20.83 1.75 67.55
CA ARG A 11 20.78 2.65 66.39
C ARG A 11 19.31 2.81 65.95
N SER A 12 18.86 4.06 65.78
CA SER A 12 17.52 4.38 65.28
C SER A 12 17.41 4.08 63.77
N PRO A 13 16.31 3.50 63.27
CA PRO A 13 16.16 3.19 61.85
C PRO A 13 15.91 4.45 61.01
N ASP A 14 16.67 4.58 59.91
CA ASP A 14 16.52 5.62 58.90
C ASP A 14 15.14 5.56 58.23
N ARG A 15 14.31 6.58 58.44
CA ARG A 15 12.92 6.64 57.96
C ARG A 15 12.89 7.20 56.54
N LYS A 16 13.02 6.32 55.55
CA LYS A 16 13.00 6.68 54.12
C LYS A 16 11.71 7.45 53.75
N SER A 17 11.89 8.63 53.16
CA SER A 17 10.85 9.58 52.72
C SER A 17 9.80 8.95 51.78
N PRO A 18 8.52 9.34 51.86
CA PRO A 18 7.49 8.85 50.93
C PRO A 18 7.82 9.22 49.47
N TYR A 19 8.56 10.31 49.24
CA TYR A 19 8.93 10.78 47.90
C TYR A 19 9.90 9.83 47.18
N THR A 20 10.81 9.15 47.89
CA THR A 20 11.69 8.16 47.27
C THR A 20 10.95 6.91 46.83
N LYS A 21 9.83 6.57 47.49
CA LYS A 21 8.94 5.49 47.04
C LYS A 21 8.13 5.89 45.81
N ILE A 22 7.57 7.10 45.83
CA ILE A 22 6.79 7.65 44.70
C ILE A 22 7.67 7.78 43.45
N LEU A 23 8.89 8.30 43.58
CA LEU A 23 9.82 8.44 42.47
C LEU A 23 10.19 7.07 41.85
N GLY A 24 10.39 6.05 42.69
CA GLY A 24 10.63 4.68 42.22
C GLY A 24 9.46 4.10 41.42
N ILE A 25 8.21 4.36 41.85
CA ILE A 25 7.01 3.91 41.14
C ILE A 25 6.89 4.61 39.79
N VAL A 26 7.07 5.94 39.75
CA VAL A 26 6.98 6.71 38.50
C VAL A 26 8.04 6.23 37.49
N ALA A 27 9.29 6.04 37.94
CA ALA A 27 10.34 5.50 37.09
C ALA A 27 10.01 4.09 36.57
N ALA A 28 9.44 3.21 37.41
CA ALA A 28 9.03 1.87 37.00
C ALA A 28 7.88 1.89 35.97
N THR A 29 6.92 2.80 36.12
CA THR A 29 5.81 2.95 35.15
C THR A 29 6.29 3.46 33.78
N ILE A 30 7.23 4.41 33.76
CA ILE A 30 7.81 4.92 32.51
C ILE A 30 8.60 3.81 31.81
N ALA A 31 9.40 3.03 32.56
CA ALA A 31 10.18 1.93 32.01
C ALA A 31 9.29 0.80 31.44
N THR A 32 8.15 0.50 32.06
CA THR A 32 7.20 -0.49 31.53
C THR A 32 6.49 -0.01 30.28
N LEU A 33 6.10 1.27 30.21
CA LEU A 33 5.48 1.83 28.99
C LEU A 33 6.46 1.87 27.82
N ALA A 34 7.70 2.30 28.05
CA ALA A 34 8.74 2.30 27.02
C ALA A 34 9.10 0.87 26.59
N GLY A 35 9.22 -0.06 27.54
CA GLY A 35 9.48 -1.47 27.25
C GLY A 35 8.34 -2.12 26.46
N ALA A 36 7.09 -1.86 26.83
CA ALA A 36 5.91 -2.37 26.11
C ALA A 36 5.77 -1.77 24.70
N GLY A 37 6.05 -0.47 24.52
CA GLY A 37 6.08 0.16 23.20
C GLY A 37 7.16 -0.44 22.30
N CYS A 38 8.40 -0.56 22.80
CA CYS A 38 9.47 -1.22 22.05
C CYS A 38 9.20 -2.71 21.79
N TRP A 39 8.50 -3.40 22.70
CA TRP A 39 8.09 -4.79 22.52
C TRP A 39 7.01 -4.94 21.44
N TYR A 40 6.08 -3.99 21.35
CA TYR A 40 5.02 -3.97 20.35
C TYR A 40 5.58 -3.80 18.93
N GLU A 41 6.47 -2.83 18.73
CA GLU A 41 7.06 -2.56 17.41
C GLU A 41 7.96 -3.69 16.89
N PHE A 42 8.65 -4.42 17.79
CA PHE A 42 9.65 -5.42 17.39
C PHE A 42 9.07 -6.83 17.16
N ILE A 43 7.96 -7.20 17.82
CA ILE A 43 7.31 -8.51 17.65
C ILE A 43 6.19 -8.48 16.61
N ALA A 44 5.37 -7.42 16.60
CA ALA A 44 4.26 -7.37 15.65
C ALA A 44 4.76 -7.16 14.22
N GLY A 45 5.92 -6.51 14.06
CA GLY A 45 6.33 -5.93 12.79
C GLY A 45 5.32 -4.87 12.33
N ALA A 46 5.72 -3.97 11.44
CA ALA A 46 4.71 -3.26 10.68
C ALA A 46 3.83 -4.33 9.98
N PRO A 47 2.48 -4.22 9.99
CA PRO A 47 1.65 -5.11 9.20
C PRO A 47 2.19 -5.11 7.78
N GLN A 48 2.80 -6.22 7.37
CA GLN A 48 3.24 -6.35 6.00
C GLN A 48 1.95 -6.38 5.18
N LEU A 49 1.80 -5.43 4.27
CA LEU A 49 0.75 -5.51 3.27
C LEU A 49 1.11 -6.71 2.40
N ASP A 50 0.51 -7.86 2.70
CA ASP A 50 0.60 -9.02 1.84
C ASP A 50 0.22 -8.58 0.42
N PRO A 51 1.04 -8.90 -0.60
CA PRO A 51 0.68 -8.55 -1.97
C PRO A 51 -0.66 -9.21 -2.30
N PRO A 52 -1.63 -8.47 -2.89
CA PRO A 52 -2.91 -9.04 -3.24
C PRO A 52 -2.69 -10.25 -4.17
N PRO A 53 -3.40 -11.37 -3.94
CA PRO A 53 -3.23 -12.57 -4.74
C PRO A 53 -3.48 -12.26 -6.21
N THR A 54 -2.51 -12.49 -7.10
CA THR A 54 -2.57 -12.04 -8.50
C THR A 54 -3.65 -12.72 -9.35
N ASN A 55 -4.29 -13.78 -8.84
CA ASN A 55 -5.36 -14.51 -9.50
C ASN A 55 -6.51 -14.74 -8.51
N VAL A 56 -7.68 -14.18 -8.81
CA VAL A 56 -8.93 -14.44 -8.08
C VAL A 56 -9.88 -15.13 -9.06
N PRO A 57 -9.90 -16.49 -9.08
CA PRO A 57 -10.63 -17.28 -10.07
C PRO A 57 -12.11 -16.92 -10.18
N ASP A 58 -12.72 -16.48 -9.08
CA ASP A 58 -14.16 -16.21 -8.99
C ASP A 58 -14.52 -14.72 -9.14
N SER A 59 -13.56 -13.87 -9.52
CA SER A 59 -13.83 -12.43 -9.58
C SER A 59 -14.83 -12.03 -10.67
N GLY A 60 -14.99 -12.85 -11.71
CA GLY A 60 -15.87 -12.56 -12.86
C GLY A 60 -15.46 -11.31 -13.64
N MET A 61 -14.25 -10.79 -13.40
CA MET A 61 -13.69 -9.60 -14.01
C MET A 61 -12.50 -9.97 -14.88
N THR A 62 -12.35 -9.29 -16.01
CA THR A 62 -11.19 -9.49 -16.90
C THR A 62 -10.67 -8.15 -17.36
N PHE A 63 -9.36 -8.00 -17.34
CA PHE A 63 -8.67 -6.88 -17.96
C PHE A 63 -8.60 -7.09 -19.47
N SER A 64 -8.95 -6.06 -20.24
CA SER A 64 -8.71 -6.02 -21.69
C SER A 64 -7.95 -4.74 -22.03
N LEU A 65 -6.98 -4.86 -22.94
CA LEU A 65 -6.32 -3.68 -23.51
C LEU A 65 -7.07 -3.26 -24.77
N GLN A 66 -7.45 -1.99 -24.83
CA GLN A 66 -8.21 -1.40 -25.92
C GLN A 66 -7.46 -0.20 -26.51
N SER A 67 -7.86 0.20 -27.72
CA SER A 67 -7.28 1.35 -28.43
C SER A 67 -8.37 2.29 -28.95
N PHE A 68 -8.05 3.59 -29.02
CA PHE A 68 -8.90 4.58 -29.68
C PHE A 68 -8.04 5.62 -30.42
N ASN A 69 -8.61 6.24 -31.46
CA ASN A 69 -7.95 7.34 -32.15
C ASN A 69 -8.16 8.65 -31.37
N SER A 70 -7.07 9.22 -30.83
CA SER A 70 -7.13 10.46 -30.07
C SER A 70 -6.93 11.67 -30.97
N LYS A 71 -8.01 12.42 -31.20
CA LYS A 71 -7.93 13.70 -31.93
C LYS A 71 -7.03 14.72 -31.25
N ALA A 72 -7.02 14.75 -29.92
CA ALA A 72 -6.21 15.69 -29.15
C ALA A 72 -4.70 15.41 -29.27
N MET A 73 -4.33 14.13 -29.43
CA MET A 73 -2.92 13.71 -29.53
C MET A 73 -2.47 13.44 -30.97
N GLY A 74 -3.39 13.36 -31.93
CA GLY A 74 -3.11 13.03 -33.32
C GLY A 74 -2.62 11.59 -33.55
N GLU A 75 -2.83 10.70 -32.58
CA GLU A 75 -2.33 9.32 -32.63
C GLU A 75 -3.31 8.33 -31.96
N VAL A 76 -3.12 7.03 -32.24
CA VAL A 76 -3.86 5.96 -31.56
C VAL A 76 -3.30 5.79 -30.15
N ARG A 77 -4.18 5.81 -29.16
CA ARG A 77 -3.86 5.68 -27.73
C ARG A 77 -4.45 4.39 -27.17
N GLN A 78 -3.77 3.81 -26.20
CA GLN A 78 -4.21 2.59 -25.52
C GLN A 78 -4.78 2.90 -24.14
N TYR A 79 -5.70 2.05 -23.69
CA TYR A 79 -6.22 2.06 -22.33
C TYR A 79 -6.58 0.64 -21.90
N GLY A 80 -6.42 0.36 -20.62
CA GLY A 80 -6.97 -0.84 -20.01
C GLY A 80 -8.44 -0.64 -19.65
N LEU A 81 -9.21 -1.70 -19.80
CA LEU A 81 -10.63 -1.76 -19.49
C LEU A 81 -10.90 -2.96 -18.59
N ILE A 82 -11.49 -2.70 -17.42
CA ILE A 82 -11.99 -3.73 -16.52
C ILE A 82 -13.49 -3.49 -16.33
N LEU A 83 -14.27 -4.48 -16.73
CA LEU A 83 -15.73 -4.47 -16.58
C LEU A 83 -16.11 -5.13 -15.25
N PRO A 84 -17.14 -4.63 -14.55
CA PRO A 84 -17.62 -5.26 -13.34
C PRO A 84 -18.24 -6.63 -13.63
N PRO A 85 -18.29 -7.54 -12.64
CA PRO A 85 -18.93 -8.83 -12.81
C PRO A 85 -20.39 -8.68 -13.26
N GLY A 86 -20.80 -9.54 -14.20
CA GLY A 86 -22.17 -9.54 -14.75
C GLY A 86 -22.48 -8.39 -15.73
N TYR A 87 -21.50 -7.57 -16.12
CA TYR A 87 -21.73 -6.44 -17.04
C TYR A 87 -22.49 -6.84 -18.32
N ASN A 88 -22.08 -7.93 -18.97
CA ASN A 88 -22.69 -8.42 -20.22
C ASN A 88 -24.13 -8.94 -20.05
N GLN A 89 -24.55 -9.25 -18.82
CA GLN A 89 -25.90 -9.73 -18.52
C GLN A 89 -26.88 -8.57 -18.26
N HIS A 90 -26.36 -7.34 -18.06
CA HIS A 90 -27.14 -6.17 -17.67
C HIS A 90 -26.84 -4.96 -18.55
N LEU A 91 -27.02 -5.11 -19.87
CA LEU A 91 -26.65 -4.10 -20.88
C LEU A 91 -27.32 -2.72 -20.69
N HIS A 92 -28.46 -2.65 -20.00
CA HIS A 92 -29.16 -1.39 -19.70
C HIS A 92 -28.75 -0.75 -18.37
N LYS A 93 -28.01 -1.46 -17.53
CA LYS A 93 -27.56 -0.94 -16.24
C LYS A 93 -26.42 0.06 -16.47
N ARG A 94 -26.54 1.24 -15.85
CA ARG A 94 -25.49 2.25 -15.83
C ARG A 94 -24.53 1.96 -14.68
N TYR A 95 -23.25 2.09 -14.94
CA TYR A 95 -22.19 1.92 -13.95
C TYR A 95 -21.38 3.22 -13.86
N PRO A 96 -20.94 3.65 -12.66
CA PRO A 96 -19.94 4.70 -12.54
C PRO A 96 -18.63 4.28 -13.23
N VAL A 97 -17.89 5.27 -13.71
CA VAL A 97 -16.60 5.06 -14.41
C VAL A 97 -15.48 5.67 -13.57
N ILE A 98 -14.42 4.91 -13.35
CA ILE A 98 -13.23 5.34 -12.61
C ILE A 98 -12.05 5.35 -13.60
N PHE A 99 -11.45 6.51 -13.79
CA PHE A 99 -10.19 6.64 -14.52
C PHE A 99 -9.03 6.56 -13.53
N LEU A 100 -8.14 5.59 -13.75
CA LEU A 100 -7.06 5.26 -12.83
C LEU A 100 -5.71 5.43 -13.54
N LEU A 101 -5.00 6.51 -13.21
CA LEU A 101 -3.75 6.90 -13.83
C LEU A 101 -2.57 6.13 -13.24
N HIS A 102 -1.61 5.79 -14.08
CA HIS A 102 -0.35 5.17 -13.67
C HIS A 102 0.71 6.23 -13.30
N GLY A 103 1.82 5.78 -12.69
CA GLY A 103 2.98 6.63 -12.39
C GLY A 103 3.87 6.88 -13.61
N GLY A 104 4.96 7.65 -13.44
CA GLY A 104 5.95 7.81 -14.50
C GLY A 104 6.62 6.47 -14.86
N HIS A 105 6.94 6.26 -16.15
CA HIS A 105 7.54 5.03 -16.70
C HIS A 105 6.65 3.78 -16.71
N ASP A 106 5.36 3.94 -16.43
CA ASP A 106 4.34 2.89 -16.56
C ASP A 106 3.48 3.09 -17.81
N ASP A 107 2.55 2.16 -18.05
CA ASP A 107 1.61 2.21 -19.16
C ASP A 107 0.19 1.80 -18.71
N ALA A 108 -0.73 1.69 -19.67
CA ALA A 108 -2.13 1.28 -19.46
C ALA A 108 -2.31 -0.07 -18.73
N ARG A 109 -1.28 -0.93 -18.68
CA ARG A 109 -1.32 -2.27 -18.07
C ARG A 109 -0.80 -2.28 -16.64
N ALA A 110 -0.13 -1.23 -16.17
CA ALA A 110 0.58 -1.23 -14.89
C ALA A 110 -0.32 -1.61 -13.70
N TRP A 111 -1.55 -1.10 -13.65
CA TRP A 111 -2.51 -1.44 -12.58
C TRP A 111 -2.90 -2.92 -12.57
N ALA A 112 -3.04 -3.55 -13.73
CA ALA A 112 -3.35 -4.97 -13.82
C ALA A 112 -2.12 -5.84 -13.52
N ASN A 113 -0.98 -5.51 -14.12
CA ASN A 113 0.20 -6.38 -14.15
C ASN A 113 1.14 -6.18 -12.96
N LYS A 114 1.30 -4.95 -12.47
CA LYS A 114 2.27 -4.60 -11.42
C LYS A 114 1.61 -4.47 -10.05
N ILE A 115 0.41 -3.88 -10.01
CA ILE A 115 -0.27 -3.56 -8.75
C ILE A 115 -1.27 -4.64 -8.34
N GLY A 116 -1.81 -5.41 -9.29
CA GLY A 116 -2.84 -6.41 -9.00
C GLY A 116 -4.16 -5.77 -8.56
N ILE A 117 -4.73 -4.92 -9.41
CA ILE A 117 -5.98 -4.18 -9.09
C ILE A 117 -7.23 -5.08 -9.01
N ILE A 118 -7.28 -6.19 -9.76
CA ILE A 118 -8.48 -7.07 -9.83
C ILE A 118 -8.88 -7.65 -8.45
N PRO A 119 -7.95 -8.21 -7.64
CA PRO A 119 -8.25 -8.67 -6.29
C PRO A 119 -8.79 -7.58 -5.37
N VAL A 120 -8.20 -6.38 -5.44
CA VAL A 120 -8.64 -5.24 -4.64
C VAL A 120 -10.07 -4.85 -5.00
N LEU A 121 -10.38 -4.75 -6.30
CA LEU A 121 -11.74 -4.49 -6.78
C LEU A 121 -12.71 -5.58 -6.33
N HIS A 122 -12.31 -6.85 -6.40
CA HIS A 122 -13.13 -7.97 -5.97
C HIS A 122 -13.52 -7.85 -4.50
N ASP A 123 -12.57 -7.56 -3.62
CA ASP A 123 -12.84 -7.42 -2.19
C ASP A 123 -13.67 -6.17 -1.87
N LEU A 124 -13.43 -5.06 -2.58
CA LEU A 124 -14.21 -3.84 -2.44
C LEU A 124 -15.67 -4.03 -2.90
N TYR A 125 -15.89 -4.76 -3.99
CA TYR A 125 -17.23 -5.10 -4.48
C TYR A 125 -17.93 -6.07 -3.53
N LYS A 126 -17.23 -7.12 -3.07
CA LYS A 126 -17.78 -8.12 -2.15
C LYS A 126 -18.14 -7.52 -0.80
N SER A 127 -17.34 -6.59 -0.29
CA SER A 127 -17.60 -5.89 0.98
C SER A 127 -18.57 -4.71 0.87
N GLY A 128 -19.01 -4.36 -0.35
CA GLY A 128 -19.90 -3.22 -0.59
C GLY A 128 -19.27 -1.85 -0.36
N LYS A 129 -17.94 -1.79 -0.20
CA LYS A 129 -17.18 -0.53 0.00
C LYS A 129 -17.00 0.27 -1.30
N LEU A 130 -17.15 -0.38 -2.44
CA LEU A 130 -17.17 0.25 -3.76
C LEU A 130 -18.38 -0.27 -4.54
N PRO A 131 -19.22 0.59 -5.13
CA PRO A 131 -20.25 0.13 -6.06
C PRO A 131 -19.58 -0.47 -7.30
N LEU A 132 -20.22 -1.46 -7.91
CA LEU A 132 -19.77 -2.02 -9.19
C LEU A 132 -19.51 -0.89 -10.19
N SER A 133 -18.31 -0.85 -10.76
CA SER A 133 -17.84 0.25 -11.60
C SER A 133 -17.04 -0.24 -12.80
N ILE A 134 -16.99 0.57 -13.85
CA ILE A 134 -16.10 0.35 -15.00
C ILE A 134 -14.78 1.06 -14.69
N ILE A 135 -13.68 0.32 -14.77
CA ILE A 135 -12.35 0.89 -14.56
C ILE A 135 -11.66 1.09 -15.90
N ILE A 136 -11.12 2.28 -16.11
CA ILE A 136 -10.34 2.67 -17.27
C ILE A 136 -8.94 3.06 -16.81
N THR A 137 -7.90 2.40 -17.34
CA THR A 137 -6.49 2.70 -17.05
C THR A 137 -5.81 3.23 -18.32
N PRO A 138 -5.95 4.52 -18.64
CA PRO A 138 -5.41 5.07 -19.88
C PRO A 138 -3.87 5.12 -19.83
N ASP A 139 -3.24 4.95 -20.99
CA ASP A 139 -1.83 5.29 -21.16
C ASP A 139 -1.70 6.82 -21.16
N GLY A 140 -1.07 7.34 -20.11
CA GLY A 140 -0.85 8.77 -19.87
C GLY A 140 0.47 9.30 -20.42
N ASN A 141 1.30 8.48 -21.06
CA ASN A 141 2.59 8.93 -21.57
C ASN A 141 2.41 9.84 -22.80
N ASP A 142 2.67 11.12 -22.64
CA ASP A 142 2.92 12.02 -23.77
C ASP A 142 4.44 12.02 -24.06
N LYS A 143 4.85 12.31 -25.29
CA LYS A 143 6.27 12.31 -25.71
C LYS A 143 7.16 13.34 -24.96
N ARG A 144 6.69 13.92 -23.84
CA ARG A 144 7.45 14.83 -22.99
C ARG A 144 8.69 14.11 -22.45
N GLY A 145 9.85 14.69 -22.71
CA GLY A 145 11.14 14.13 -22.30
C GLY A 145 11.73 13.11 -23.26
N SER A 146 11.02 12.69 -24.31
CA SER A 146 11.67 11.99 -25.42
C SER A 146 12.58 12.98 -26.14
N LYS A 147 13.88 12.69 -26.21
CA LYS A 147 14.79 13.44 -27.08
C LYS A 147 14.24 13.28 -28.50
N SER A 148 13.99 14.39 -29.18
CA SER A 148 13.70 14.34 -30.62
C SER A 148 14.82 13.51 -31.29
N PRO A 149 14.50 12.55 -32.18
CA PRO A 149 15.53 11.88 -32.94
C PRO A 149 16.37 12.95 -33.64
N SER A 150 17.70 12.88 -33.45
CA SER A 150 18.60 13.84 -34.07
C SER A 150 18.41 13.80 -35.59
N PRO A 151 18.56 14.92 -36.33
CA PRO A 151 18.37 14.95 -37.78
C PRO A 151 19.25 13.98 -38.58
N HIS A 152 20.26 13.37 -37.95
CA HIS A 152 21.18 12.43 -38.58
C HIS A 152 20.70 10.98 -38.61
N GLU A 153 19.59 10.65 -37.94
CA GLU A 153 19.01 9.29 -37.95
C GLU A 153 17.82 9.21 -38.91
N LYS A 154 18.03 9.66 -40.16
CA LYS A 154 17.11 9.45 -41.28
C LYS A 154 17.84 8.95 -42.54
N THR A 155 18.86 8.12 -42.36
CA THR A 155 19.52 7.45 -43.49
C THR A 155 19.83 6.01 -43.15
N ASN A 156 18.81 5.14 -43.20
CA ASN A 156 18.91 3.82 -43.84
C ASN A 156 17.62 3.02 -43.63
N CYS A 157 16.74 3.06 -44.64
CA CYS A 157 15.86 1.94 -44.97
C CYS A 157 15.71 1.93 -46.49
N ASN A 158 16.74 1.45 -47.18
CA ASN A 158 16.66 0.90 -48.54
C ASN A 158 17.42 -0.43 -48.52
N HIS A 159 16.77 -1.50 -48.99
CA HIS A 159 17.08 -2.94 -48.95
C HIS A 159 16.19 -3.67 -47.93
N ALA A 160 15.37 -4.66 -48.29
CA ALA A 160 15.38 -5.51 -49.47
C ALA A 160 13.96 -5.90 -49.91
N LEU A 161 13.83 -6.15 -51.21
CA LEU A 161 12.80 -6.98 -51.84
C LEU A 161 12.94 -8.44 -51.37
#